data_AF-A0AAV8XFE0-F1
#
_entry.id   AF-A0AAV8XFE0-F1
#
_cell.length_a   1.000
_cell.length_b   1.000
_cell.length_c   1.000
_cell.angle_alpha   90.00
_cell.angle_beta   90.00
_cell.angle_gamma   90.00
#
_symmetry.space_group_name_H-M   'P 1'
#
loop_
_entity.id
_entity.type
_entity.pdbx_description
1 polymer ?
#
loop_
_entity_poly.entity_id
_entity_poly.type
_entity_poly.pdbx_seq_one_letter_code
_entity_poly.pdbx_strand_id
1 'polypeptide(L)'
;MVISTTALIMSCDGVEKSGRNITTTCYIKLGAMENSMLRDELMLMAKCTEKLTPKFSAAGFFQVNQHVLATIFSSMTTYLIIIIQFNLTL
;
A
#
# COMPACT_ATOMS: atom_id res chain seq x y z
N MET A 1 20.39 -1.29 9.37
CA MET A 1 19.79 -2.09 8.28
C MET A 1 18.27 -2.17 8.40
N VAL A 2 17.71 -2.63 9.54
CA VAL A 2 16.25 -2.74 9.75
C VAL A 2 15.50 -1.39 9.70
N ILE A 3 16.08 -0.33 10.26
CA ILE A 3 15.49 1.03 10.26
C ILE A 3 15.38 1.58 8.83
N SER A 4 16.38 1.33 7.99
CA SER A 4 16.39 1.79 6.60
C SER A 4 15.35 1.05 5.76
N THR A 5 15.16 -0.25 6.00
CA THR A 5 14.16 -1.05 5.29
C THR A 5 12.74 -0.71 5.70
N THR A 6 12.48 -0.43 6.98
CA THR A 6 11.14 0.00 7.43
C THR A 6 10.79 1.37 6.89
N ALA A 7 11.73 2.32 6.90
CA ALA A 7 11.54 3.65 6.31
C ALA A 7 11.23 3.60 4.80
N LEU A 8 11.91 2.71 4.08
CA LEU A 8 11.64 2.46 2.66
C LEU A 8 10.22 1.91 2.44
N ILE A 9 9.85 0.87 3.18
CA ILE A 9 8.51 0.25 3.07
C ILE A 9 7.40 1.26 3.37
N MET A 10 7.56 2.07 4.42
CA MET A 10 6.58 3.11 4.77
C MET A 10 6.51 4.23 3.73
N SER A 11 7.63 4.56 3.10
CA SER A 11 7.67 5.55 2.02
C SER A 11 6.96 5.03 0.77
N CYS A 12 7.18 3.77 0.38
CA CYS A 12 6.45 3.11 -0.71
C CYS A 12 4.94 3.06 -0.43
N ASP A 13 4.54 2.69 0.80
CA ASP A 13 3.15 2.69 1.24
C ASP A 13 2.52 4.09 1.16
N GLY A 14 3.25 5.11 1.62
CA GLY A 14 2.80 6.51 1.58
C GLY A 14 2.55 7.00 0.15
N VAL A 15 3.43 6.67 -0.79
CA VAL A 15 3.27 7.02 -2.21
C VAL A 15 2.06 6.29 -2.82
N GLU A 16 1.89 4.99 -2.54
CA GLU A 16 0.76 4.21 -3.03
C GLU A 16 -0.58 4.72 -2.47
N LYS A 17 -0.61 5.07 -1.18
CA LYS A 17 -1.77 5.66 -0.51
C LYS A 17 -2.10 7.05 -1.05
N SER A 18 -1.10 7.87 -1.34
CA SER A 18 -1.27 9.18 -1.95
C SER A 18 -1.91 9.07 -3.34
N GLY A 19 -1.40 8.18 -4.20
CA GLY A 19 -1.97 7.92 -5.53
C GLY A 19 -3.43 7.45 -5.49
N ARG A 20 -3.75 6.54 -4.56
CA ARG A 20 -5.15 6.14 -4.30
C ARG A 20 -6.02 7.31 -3.86
N ASN A 21 -5.52 8.16 -2.96
CA ASN A 21 -6.30 9.29 -2.45
C ASN A 21 -6.65 10.31 -3.55
N ILE A 22 -5.73 10.57 -4.48
CA ILE A 22 -5.99 11.42 -5.64
C ILE A 22 -7.10 10.81 -6.51
N THR A 23 -7.01 9.52 -6.81
CA THR A 23 -8.01 8.79 -7.60
C THR A 23 -9.39 8.85 -6.93
N THR A 24 -9.48 8.54 -5.64
CA THR A 24 -10.72 8.62 -4.86
C THR A 24 -11.29 10.03 -4.84
N THR A 25 -10.45 11.04 -4.64
CA THR A 25 -10.89 12.45 -4.61
C THR A 25 -11.47 12.88 -5.95
N CYS A 26 -10.87 12.44 -7.07
CA CYS A 26 -11.40 12.71 -8.41
C CYS A 26 -12.78 12.09 -8.59
N TYR A 27 -12.97 10.82 -8.21
CA TYR A 27 -14.27 10.15 -8.32
C TYR A 27 -15.34 10.75 -7.41
N ILE A 28 -14.99 11.18 -6.19
CA ILE A 28 -15.92 11.88 -5.29
C ILE A 28 -16.39 13.20 -5.92
N LYS A 29 -15.46 13.99 -6.47
CA LYS A 29 -15.80 15.26 -7.15
C LYS A 29 -16.61 15.04 -8.42
N LEU A 30 -16.35 13.96 -9.15
CA LEU A 30 -17.12 13.57 -10.33
C LEU A 30 -18.59 13.29 -9.99
N GLY A 31 -18.85 12.58 -8.89
CA GLY A 31 -20.20 12.25 -8.45
C GLY A 31 -21.02 13.47 -7.99
N ALA A 32 -20.35 14.54 -7.57
CA ALA A 32 -20.98 15.78 -7.13
C ALA A 32 -21.16 16.83 -8.25
N MET A 33 -20.67 16.56 -9.48
CA MET A 33 -20.78 17.49 -10.62
C MET A 33 -22.00 17.20 -11.50
N GLU A 34 -22.67 18.27 -11.94
CA GLU A 34 -23.63 18.20 -13.05
C GLU A 34 -22.93 17.88 -14.39
N ASN A 35 -23.69 17.35 -15.35
CA ASN A 35 -23.18 16.99 -16.67
C ASN A 35 -22.67 18.23 -17.40
N SER A 36 -21.34 18.37 -17.42
CA SER A 36 -20.61 19.47 -18.04
C SER A 36 -19.37 18.92 -18.74
N MET A 37 -18.81 19.69 -19.67
CA MET A 37 -17.54 19.35 -20.33
C MET A 37 -16.40 19.09 -19.31
N LEU A 38 -16.48 19.76 -18.16
CA LEU A 38 -15.56 19.61 -17.03
C LEU A 38 -15.65 18.22 -16.38
N ARG A 39 -16.82 17.58 -16.40
CA ARG A 39 -17.02 16.22 -15.89
C ARG A 39 -16.29 15.19 -16.75
N ASP A 40 -16.32 15.33 -18.07
CA ASP A 40 -15.64 14.40 -18.98
C ASP A 40 -14.11 14.51 -18.82
N GLU A 41 -13.59 15.73 -18.67
CA GLU A 41 -12.17 15.97 -18.40
C GLU A 41 -11.74 15.40 -17.03
N LEU A 42 -12.55 15.61 -16.00
CA LEU A 42 -12.30 15.06 -14.66
C LEU A 42 -12.38 13.52 -14.65
N MET A 43 -13.27 12.92 -15.44
CA MET A 43 -13.37 11.47 -15.62
C MET A 43 -12.10 10.92 -16.28
N LEU A 44 -11.58 11.62 -17.28
CA LEU A 44 -10.33 11.24 -17.95
C LEU A 44 -9.14 11.34 -16.98
N MET A 45 -9.09 12.38 -16.16
CA MET A 45 -8.07 12.55 -15.12
C MET A 45 -8.16 11.45 -14.04
N ALA A 46 -9.37 11.08 -13.61
CA ALA A 46 -9.59 9.98 -12.67
C ALA A 46 -9.05 8.65 -13.22
N LYS A 47 -9.37 8.33 -14.48
CA LYS A 47 -8.86 7.13 -15.17
C LYS A 47 -7.35 7.14 -15.35
N CYS A 48 -6.75 8.30 -15.66
CA CYS A 48 -5.30 8.42 -15.75
C CYS A 48 -4.65 8.16 -14.39
N THR A 49 -5.15 8.79 -13.33
CA THR A 49 -4.60 8.65 -11.98
C THR A 49 -4.73 7.21 -11.46
N GLU A 50 -5.85 6.54 -11.78
CA GLU A 50 -6.05 5.14 -11.43
C GLU A 50 -4.98 4.23 -12.04
N LYS A 51 -4.65 4.44 -13.32
CA LYS A 51 -3.57 3.70 -14.00
C LYS A 51 -2.18 4.08 -13.55
N LEU A 52 -1.98 5.33 -13.13
CA LEU A 52 -0.70 5.87 -12.70
C LEU A 52 -0.40 5.61 -11.23
N THR A 53 -1.36 5.08 -10.46
CA THR A 53 -1.15 4.78 -9.03
C THR A 53 -0.03 3.75 -8.90
N PRO A 54 1.14 4.13 -8.36
CA PRO A 54 2.32 3.27 -8.35
C PRO A 54 2.11 2.13 -7.36
N LYS A 55 2.37 0.90 -7.83
CA LYS A 55 2.44 -0.27 -6.97
C LYS A 55 3.90 -0.70 -6.87
N PHE A 56 4.43 -0.72 -5.65
CA PHE A 56 5.78 -1.18 -5.41
C PHE A 56 5.76 -2.68 -5.16
N SER A 57 6.57 -3.44 -5.90
CA SER A 57 6.73 -4.87 -5.68
C SER A 57 8.20 -5.25 -5.62
N ALA A 58 8.54 -6.14 -4.70
CA ALA A 58 9.86 -6.74 -4.63
C ALA A 58 9.89 -7.96 -5.55
N ALA A 59 10.48 -7.78 -6.73
CA ALA A 59 10.67 -8.82 -7.74
C ALA A 59 9.38 -9.62 -8.10
N GLY A 60 8.20 -9.04 -7.90
CA GLY A 60 6.90 -9.69 -8.16
C GLY A 60 6.41 -10.63 -7.06
N PHE A 61 7.22 -10.92 -6.03
CA PHE A 61 6.87 -11.89 -4.97
C PHE A 61 5.94 -11.29 -3.91
N PHE A 62 6.18 -10.02 -3.55
CA PHE A 62 5.38 -9.32 -2.54
C PHE A 62 5.21 -7.84 -2.91
N GLN A 63 4.07 -7.26 -2.52
CA GLN A 63 3.86 -5.81 -2.62
C GLN A 63 4.54 -5.14 -1.43
N VAL A 64 5.33 -4.10 -1.70
CA VAL A 64 6.07 -3.36 -0.67
C VAL A 64 5.15 -2.30 -0.07
N ASN A 65 4.35 -2.74 0.90
CA ASN A 65 3.41 -1.90 1.64
C ASN A 65 3.51 -2.18 3.15
N GLN A 66 2.75 -1.44 3.97
CA GLN A 66 2.80 -1.59 5.43
C GLN A 66 2.43 -3.01 5.90
N HIS A 67 1.67 -3.78 5.13
CA HIS A 67 1.29 -5.15 5.49
C HIS A 67 2.50 -6.09 5.58
N VAL A 68 3.55 -5.87 4.76
CA VAL A 68 4.78 -6.66 4.80
C VAL A 68 5.44 -6.58 6.18
N LEU A 69 5.44 -5.40 6.79
CA LEU A 69 5.99 -5.23 8.15
C LEU A 69 5.20 -6.07 9.16
N ALA A 70 3.87 -6.01 9.09
CA ALA A 70 3.00 -6.80 9.97
C ALA A 70 3.24 -8.32 9.80
N THR A 71 3.39 -8.79 8.56
CA THR A 71 3.72 -10.20 8.27
C THR A 71 5.08 -10.59 8.85
N ILE A 72 6.12 -9.77 8.67
CA ILE A 72 7.46 -10.04 9.24
C ILE A 72 7.39 -10.15 10.77
N PHE A 73 6.74 -9.20 11.44
CA PHE A 73 6.59 -9.25 12.90
C PHE A 73 5.79 -10.46 13.38
N SER A 74 4.71 -10.79 12.67
CA SER A 74 3.90 -11.96 12.96
C SER A 74 4.71 -13.25 12.84
N SER A 75 5.39 -13.46 11.70
CA SER A 75 6.23 -14.64 11.49
C SER A 75 7.36 -14.72 12.52
N MET A 76 8.03 -13.61 12.81
CA MET A 76 9.10 -13.57 13.82
C MET A 76 8.58 -13.98 15.20
N THR A 77 7.41 -13.48 15.60
CA THR A 77 6.76 -13.83 16.87
C THR A 77 6.40 -15.31 16.90
N THR A 78 5.81 -15.85 15.82
CA THR A 78 5.47 -17.27 15.72
C THR A 78 6.70 -18.16 15.86
N TYR A 79 7.79 -17.86 15.15
CA TYR A 79 9.02 -18.65 15.27
C TYR A 79 9.65 -18.53 16.66
N LEU A 80 9.61 -17.35 17.28
CA LEU A 80 10.10 -17.16 18.64
C LEU A 80 9.33 -18.05 19.64
N ILE A 81 8.00 -18.07 19.54
CA ILE A 81 7.14 -18.92 20.37
C ILE A 81 7.50 -20.39 20.18
N ILE A 82 7.64 -20.85 18.93
CA ILE A 82 8.02 -22.23 18.63
C ILE A 82 9.37 -22.57 19.27
N ILE A 83 10.39 -21.72 19.11
CA ILE A 83 11.72 -21.95 19.68
C ILE A 83 11.65 -22.05 21.21
N ILE A 84 10.90 -21.16 21.87
CA ILE A 84 10.71 -21.19 23.32
C ILE A 84 10.02 -22.49 23.75
N GLN A 85 8.95 -22.90 23.05
CA GLN A 85 8.25 -24.15 23.35
C GLN A 85 9.18 -25.37 23.21
N PHE A 86 9.99 -25.42 22.15
CA PHE A 86 10.96 -26.50 21.95
C PHE A 86 12.06 -26.50 23.01
N ASN A 87 12.54 -25.33 23.45
CA ASN A 87 13.58 -25.23 24.48
C ASN A 87 13.08 -25.58 25.88
N LEU A 88 11.82 -25.30 26.22
CA LEU A 88 11.22 -25.66 27.51
C LEU A 88 10.81 -27.15 27.58
N THR A 89 10.70 -27.82 26.43
CA THR A 89 10.26 -29.23 26.35
C THR A 89 11.44 -30.22 26.30
N LEU A 90 12.64 -29.77 25.91
CA LEU A 90 13.85 -30.59 25.76
C LEU A 90 14.87 -30.29 26.86
#